data_AF-A0A351KVA0-F1
#
_entry.id   AF-A0A351KVA0-F1
#
_cell.length_a   1.000
_cell.length_b   1.000
_cell.length_c   1.000
_cell.angle_alpha   90.00
_cell.angle_beta   90.00
_cell.angle_gamma   90.00
#
_symmetry.space_group_name_H-M   'P 1'
#
loop_
_entity.id
_entity.type
_entity.pdbx_description
1 polymer ?
#
loop_
_entity_poly.entity_id
_entity_poly.type
_entity_poly.pdbx_seq_one_letter_code
_entity_poly.pdbx_strand_id
1 'polypeptide(L)' 'LLSQQTALGAGRIAIESPEDPSELRRRVTSPGGTTERAIATFEAGGFTDLVLRAMNAAKDRAEVLSKELGG' A
#
# COMPACT_ATOMS: atom_id res chain seq x y z
N LEU A 1 -16.36 6.71 7.84
CA LEU A 1 -17.02 6.04 6.69
C LEU A 1 -16.27 6.26 5.38
N LEU A 2 -16.00 7.50 4.94
CA LEU A 2 -15.33 7.77 3.65
C LEU A 2 -13.99 7.02 3.51
N SER A 3 -13.09 7.11 4.49
CA SER A 3 -11.79 6.41 4.45
C SER A 3 -11.90 4.90 4.29
N GLN A 4 -12.84 4.26 5.00
CA GLN A 4 -13.08 2.81 4.91
C GLN A 4 -13.61 2.41 3.53
N GLN A 5 -14.55 3.19 2.97
CA GLN A 5 -15.08 2.94 1.63
C GLN A 5 -14.04 3.19 0.53
N THR A 6 -13.19 4.22 0.70
CA THR A 6 -12.05 4.47 -0.19
C THR A 6 -11.07 3.29 -0.20
N ALA A 7 -10.72 2.77 0.98
CA ALA A 7 -9.83 1.62 1.09
C ALA A 7 -10.44 0.36 0.44
N LEU A 8 -11.72 0.07 0.71
CA LEU A 8 -12.44 -1.04 0.10
C LEU A 8 -12.51 -0.92 -1.42
N GLY A 9 -12.89 0.25 -1.93
CA GLY A 9 -12.99 0.52 -3.36
C GLY A 9 -11.63 0.41 -4.07
N ALA A 10 -10.57 0.99 -3.50
CA ALA A 10 -9.22 0.90 -4.06
C ALA A 10 -8.71 -0.55 -4.09
N GLY A 11 -8.92 -1.32 -3.02
CA GLY A 11 -8.54 -2.74 -2.98
C GLY A 11 -9.30 -3.56 -4.02
N ARG A 12 -10.60 -3.31 -4.19
CA ARG A 12 -11.41 -3.96 -5.22
C ARG A 12 -10.90 -3.66 -6.63
N ILE A 13 -10.63 -2.38 -6.94
CA ILE A 13 -10.09 -1.98 -8.25
C ILE A 13 -8.73 -2.66 -8.50
N ALA A 14 -7.87 -2.76 -7.49
CA ALA A 14 -6.57 -3.41 -7.63
C ALA A 14 -6.66 -4.93 -7.91
N ILE A 15 -7.71 -5.59 -7.42
CA ILE A 15 -7.94 -7.04 -7.65
C ILE A 15 -8.61 -7.28 -9.00
N GLU A 16 -9.58 -6.44 -9.37
CA GLU A 16 -10.42 -6.64 -10.56
C GLU A 16 -9.79 -6.08 -11.85
N SER A 17 -8.86 -5.13 -11.74
CA SER A 17 -8.22 -4.50 -12.89
C SER A 17 -7.13 -5.39 -13.51
N PRO A 18 -6.99 -5.41 -14.84
CA PRO A 18 -5.83 -6.02 -15.50
C PRO A 18 -4.58 -5.13 -15.45
N GLU A 19 -4.69 -3.91 -14.92
CA GLU A 19 -3.61 -2.92 -14.85
C GLU A 19 -2.89 -2.98 -13.51
N ASP A 20 -1.58 -2.75 -13.53
CA ASP A 20 -0.77 -2.68 -12.31
C ASP A 20 -1.21 -1.54 -11.37
N PRO A 21 -1.03 -1.68 -10.04
CA PRO A 21 -1.33 -0.62 -9.08
C PRO A 21 -0.66 0.72 -9.37
N SER A 22 0.52 0.72 -10.00
CA SER A 22 1.25 1.93 -10.41
C SER A 22 0.51 2.70 -11.52
N GLU A 23 -0.08 1.98 -12.47
CA GLU A 23 -0.89 2.53 -13.56
C GLU A 23 -2.23 3.05 -13.01
N LEU A 24 -2.90 2.25 -12.18
CA LEU A 24 -4.13 2.64 -11.50
C LEU A 24 -3.97 3.94 -10.70
N ARG A 25 -2.86 4.06 -9.95
CA ARG A 25 -2.49 5.29 -9.25
C ARG A 25 -2.28 6.45 -10.22
N ARG A 26 -1.60 6.24 -11.34
CA ARG A 26 -1.35 7.30 -12.35
C ARG A 26 -2.66 7.88 -12.87
N ARG A 27 -3.65 7.04 -13.15
CA ARG A 27 -4.96 7.46 -13.70
C ARG A 27 -5.75 8.40 -12.79
N VAL A 28 -5.54 8.31 -11.47
CA VAL A 28 -6.20 9.18 -10.49
C VAL A 28 -5.31 10.35 -10.03
N THR A 29 -4.14 10.51 -10.65
CA THR A 29 -3.14 11.53 -10.31
C THR A 29 -2.98 12.51 -11.45
N SER A 30 -3.80 13.57 -11.44
CA SER A 30 -3.69 14.65 -12.42
C SER A 30 -2.52 15.59 -12.08
N PRO A 31 -1.79 16.12 -13.08
CA PRO A 31 -0.73 17.11 -12.85
C PRO A 31 -1.24 18.34 -12.10
N GLY A 32 -0.54 18.74 -11.04
CA GLY A 32 -0.91 19.85 -10.15
C GLY A 32 -2.10 19.58 -9.23
N GLY A 33 -2.66 18.37 -9.27
CA GLY A 33 -3.87 17.99 -8.54
C GLY A 33 -3.67 17.71 -7.05
N THR A 34 -4.77 17.46 -6.34
CA THR A 34 -4.76 17.14 -4.91
C THR A 34 -4.13 15.77 -4.61
N THR A 35 -4.41 14.76 -5.44
CA THR A 35 -3.82 13.41 -5.32
C THR A 35 -2.31 13.44 -5.49
N GLU A 36 -1.81 14.21 -6.46
CA GLU A 36 -0.36 14.35 -6.70
C GLU A 36 0.35 14.92 -5.47
N ARG A 37 -0.19 15.99 -4.88
CA ARG A 37 0.38 16.58 -3.66
C ARG A 37 0.39 15.60 -2.49
N ALA A 38 -0.66 14.79 -2.33
CA ALA A 38 -0.70 13.77 -1.29
C ALA A 38 0.36 12.69 -1.51
N ILE A 39 0.50 12.18 -2.74
CA ILE A 39 1.52 11.18 -3.09
C ILE A 39 2.93 11.74 -2.87
N ALA A 40 3.21 12.96 -3.32
CA ALA A 40 4.51 13.60 -3.12
C ALA A 40 4.86 13.73 -1.62
N THR A 41 3.87 14.00 -0.77
CA THR A 41 4.05 14.04 0.69
C THR A 41 4.39 12.66 1.25
N PHE A 42 3.74 11.60 0.77
CA PHE A 42 4.06 10.22 1.18
C PHE A 42 5.48 9.82 0.74
N GLU A 43 5.86 10.16 -0.49
CA GLU A 43 7.20 9.86 -1.02
C GLU A 43 8.29 10.60 -0.25
N ALA A 44 8.11 11.90 0.03
CA ALA A 44 9.02 12.67 0.86
C ALA A 44 9.14 12.13 2.29
N GLY A 45 8.07 11.52 2.81
CA GLY A 45 8.05 10.85 4.11
C GLY A 45 8.66 9.44 4.12
N GLY A 46 9.20 8.95 2.99
CA GLY A 46 9.80 7.61 2.92
C GLY A 46 8.78 6.47 3.01
N PHE A 47 7.54 6.70 2.57
CA PHE A 47 6.44 5.73 2.72
C PHE A 47 6.76 4.34 2.15
N THR A 48 7.38 4.27 0.97
CA THR A 48 7.73 2.98 0.33
C THR A 48 8.69 2.16 1.19
N ASP A 49 9.74 2.79 1.72
CA ASP A 49 10.70 2.14 2.61
C ASP A 49 10.04 1.70 3.92
N LEU A 50 9.17 2.55 4.49
CA LEU A 50 8.42 2.22 5.70
C LEU A 50 7.56 0.96 5.51
N VAL A 51 6.81 0.87 4.42
CA VAL A 51 5.97 -0.29 4.12
C VAL A 51 6.83 -1.55 3.93
N LEU A 52 7.93 -1.45 3.19
CA LEU A 52 8.84 -2.58 2.97
C LEU A 52 9.41 -3.11 4.30
N ARG A 53 9.91 -2.22 5.16
CA ARG A 53 10.42 -2.60 6.49
C ARG A 53 9.33 -3.21 7.37
N ALA A 54 8.12 -2.67 7.33
CA ALA A 54 7.01 -3.21 8.10
C ALA A 54 6.65 -4.65 7.67
N MET A 55 6.61 -4.92 6.35
CA MET A 55 6.32 -6.26 5.83
C MET A 55 7.43 -7.26 6.16
N ASN A 56 8.70 -6.85 6.08
CA ASN A 56 9.83 -7.69 6.48
C ASN A 56 9.78 -8.01 7.98
N ALA A 57 9.53 -7.02 8.84
CA ALA A 57 9.38 -7.25 10.28
C ALA A 57 8.24 -8.23 10.62
N ALA A 58 7.11 -8.13 9.89
CA ALA A 58 5.99 -9.06 10.04
C ALA A 58 6.37 -10.48 9.60
N LYS A 59 7.08 -10.62 8.47
CA LYS A 59 7.61 -11.90 7.98
C LYS A 59 8.57 -12.53 8.98
N ASP A 60 9.53 -11.77 9.49
CA ASP A 60 10.52 -12.27 10.46
C ASP A 60 9.83 -12.78 11.73
N ARG A 61 8.81 -12.05 12.21
CA ARG A 61 8.02 -12.52 13.37
C ARG A 61 7.23 -13.79 13.06
N ALA A 62 6.65 -13.91 11.86
CA ALA A 62 5.92 -15.10 11.46
C ALA A 62 6.83 -16.35 11.41
N GLU A 63 8.07 -16.19 10.96
CA GLU A 63 9.08 -17.28 10.96
C GLU A 63 9.45 -17.73 12.38
N VAL A 64 9.60 -16.79 13.32
CA VAL A 64 9.84 -17.12 14.73
C VAL A 64 8.63 -17.86 15.32
N LEU A 65 7.42 -17.35 15.12
CA LEU A 65 6.18 -17.99 15.59
C LEU A 65 6.01 -19.40 15.05
N SER A 66 6.33 -19.63 13.78
CA SER A 66 6.25 -20.96 13.17
C SER A 66 7.20 -21.96 13.83
N LYS A 67 8.39 -21.52 14.28
CA LYS A 67 9.35 -22.37 15.00
C LYS A 67 8.91 -22.63 16.45
N GLU A 68 8.30 -21.64 17.10
CA GLU A 68 7.76 -21.76 18.46
C GLU A 68 6.54 -22.68 18.53
N LEU A 69 5.71 -22.72 17.49
CA LEU A 69 4.44 -23.47 17.46
C LEU A 69 4.50 -24.80 16.70
N GLY A 70 5.51 -24.99 15.84
CA GLY A 70 5.69 -26.19 15.01
C GLY A 70 6.65 -27.23 15.59
N GLY A 71 7.19 -26.98 16.79
CA GLY A 71 8.02 -27.90 17.56
C GLY A 71 7.23 -28.65 18.63
#